data_AF-A0A7X6HTH7-F1
#
_entry.id   AF-A0A7X6HTH7-F1
#
_cell.length_a   1.000
_cell.length_b   1.000
_cell.length_c   1.000
_cell.angle_alpha   90.00
_cell.angle_beta   90.00
_cell.angle_gamma   90.00
#
_symmetry.space_group_name_H-M   'P 1'
#
loop_
_entity.id
_entity.type
_entity.pdbx_description
1 polymer ?
#
loop_
_entity_poly.entity_id
_entity_poly.type
_entity_poly.pdbx_seq_one_letter_code
_entity_poly.pdbx_strand_id
1 'polypeptide(L)' 'CNRYGSRLVRVTEEYTSKTCTKCGRVHQKLGGAKTFKCPSCGHEIPRDFNGALGIFLKALWDTTMLLDVSDERAMLGLS' A
#
# COMPACT_ATOMS: atom_id res chain seq x y z
N CYS A 1 16.48 -9.72 5.40
CA CYS A 1 15.49 -10.82 5.31
C CYS A 1 16.09 -12.20 5.05
N ASN A 2 17.42 -12.34 4.91
CA ASN A 2 18.08 -13.61 4.57
C ASN A 2 18.07 -14.68 5.67
N ARG A 3 17.74 -14.32 6.92
CA ARG A 3 17.68 -15.28 8.04
C ARG A 3 16.49 -16.24 7.95
N TYR A 4 15.40 -15.82 7.30
CA TYR A 4 14.15 -16.60 7.16
C TYR A 4 13.68 -16.70 5.70
N GLY A 5 14.54 -16.37 4.73
CA GLY A 5 14.18 -16.40 3.31
C GLY A 5 13.09 -15.40 2.89
N SER A 6 12.80 -14.38 3.70
CA SER A 6 11.74 -13.42 3.38
C SER A 6 12.17 -12.45 2.28
N ARG A 7 11.23 -11.98 1.46
CA ARG A 7 11.50 -10.95 0.44
C ARG A 7 11.40 -9.56 1.04
N LEU A 8 12.44 -8.72 0.89
CA LEU A 8 12.37 -7.30 1.26
C LEU A 8 11.90 -6.49 0.06
N VAL A 9 10.88 -5.65 0.26
CA VAL A 9 10.42 -4.69 -0.73
C VAL A 9 10.50 -3.30 -0.10
N ARG A 10 11.15 -2.36 -0.78
CA ARG A 10 11.23 -0.96 -0.35
C ARG A 10 10.04 -0.21 -0.93
N VAL A 11 9.27 0.47 -0.08
CA VAL A 11 8.07 1.22 -0.46
C VAL A 11 8.11 2.59 0.19
N THR A 12 7.73 3.64 -0.55
CA THR A 12 7.66 5.00 -0.01
C THR A 12 6.39 5.21 0.81
N GLU A 13 6.44 6.06 1.83
CA GLU A 13 5.41 6.15 2.89
C GLU A 13 4.19 7.03 2.56
N GLU A 14 4.10 7.58 1.35
CA GLU A 14 3.12 8.63 1.06
C GLU A 14 1.67 8.14 1.26
N TYR A 15 0.84 9.02 1.84
CA TYR A 15 -0.61 8.88 1.98
C TYR A 15 -1.13 7.69 2.81
N THR A 16 -0.27 6.88 3.43
CA THR A 16 -0.68 5.65 4.15
C THR A 16 -1.43 5.92 5.45
N SER A 17 -1.06 6.97 6.19
CA SER A 17 -1.75 7.37 7.43
C SER A 17 -3.09 8.08 7.22
N LYS A 18 -3.39 8.46 5.97
CA LYS A 18 -4.56 9.27 5.60
C LYS A 18 -5.56 8.53 4.70
N THR A 19 -5.20 7.37 4.17
CA THR A 19 -6.04 6.60 3.25
C THR A 19 -6.76 5.50 4.01
N CYS A 20 -8.08 5.40 3.84
CA CYS A 20 -8.84 4.29 4.40
C CYS A 20 -8.53 3.00 3.63
N THR A 21 -7.97 2.00 4.30
CA THR A 21 -7.64 0.69 3.69
C THR A 21 -8.86 -0.15 3.35
N LYS A 22 -10.05 0.20 3.86
CA LYS A 22 -11.31 -0.48 3.53
C LYS A 22 -11.98 0.07 2.26
N CYS A 23 -12.03 1.39 2.09
CA CYS A 23 -12.80 2.03 1.01
C CYS A 23 -11.95 2.91 0.06
N GLY A 24 -10.64 2.98 0.26
CA GLY A 24 -9.69 3.68 -0.62
C GLY A 24 -9.72 5.21 -0.57
N ARG A 25 -10.61 5.83 0.24
CA ARG A 25 -10.72 7.29 0.27
C ARG A 25 -9.59 7.92 1.08
N VAL A 26 -8.98 8.95 0.51
CA VAL A 26 -7.91 9.74 1.14
C VAL A 26 -8.51 10.92 1.92
N HIS A 27 -8.08 11.09 3.17
CA HIS A 27 -8.58 12.13 4.07
C HIS A 27 -7.44 13.06 4.50
N GLN A 28 -7.35 14.24 3.89
CA GLN A 28 -6.22 15.16 4.11
C GLN A 28 -6.14 15.75 5.53
N LYS A 29 -7.29 15.89 6.21
CA LYS A 29 -7.47 16.59 7.49
C LYS A 29 -7.53 15.67 8.71
N LEU A 30 -7.04 14.43 8.62
CA LEU A 30 -6.94 13.57 9.80
C LEU A 30 -5.85 14.12 10.75
N GLY A 31 -6.25 14.51 11.96
CA GLY A 31 -5.34 14.96 13.04
C GLY A 31 -4.49 13.81 13.59
N GLY A 32 -3.96 13.91 14.82
CA GLY A 32 -3.03 12.93 15.45
C GLY A 32 -3.64 11.71 16.19
N ALA A 33 -4.92 11.40 16.00
CA ALA A 33 -5.64 10.40 16.81
C ALA A 33 -5.08 8.95 16.69
N LYS A 34 -4.98 8.21 17.81
CA LYS A 34 -4.50 6.82 17.83
C LYS A 34 -5.39 5.84 17.05
N THR A 35 -6.68 6.15 16.94
CA THR A 35 -7.65 5.38 16.16
C THR A 35 -7.91 6.11 14.85
N PHE A 36 -7.81 5.39 13.74
CA PHE A 36 -8.29 5.84 12.44
C PHE A 36 -9.79 5.56 12.37
N LYS A 37 -10.60 6.59 12.11
CA LYS A 37 -12.04 6.47 11.83
C LYS A 37 -12.31 7.09 10.47
N CYS A 38 -12.79 6.29 9.52
CA CYS A 38 -13.10 6.76 8.17
C CYS A 38 -14.41 7.58 8.18
N PRO A 39 -14.37 8.87 7.83
CA PRO A 39 -15.59 9.69 7.68
C PRO A 39 -16.51 9.20 6.56
N SER A 40 -15.98 8.43 5.60
CA SER A 40 -16.73 8.01 4.41
C SER A 40 -17.47 6.68 4.58
N CYS A 41 -16.93 5.74 5.34
CA CYS A 41 -17.48 4.39 5.44
C CYS A 41 -17.58 3.89 6.90
N GLY A 42 -17.22 4.72 7.87
CA GLY A 42 -17.29 4.41 9.30
C GLY A 42 -16.27 3.37 9.78
N HIS A 43 -15.34 2.92 8.93
CA HIS A 43 -14.33 1.94 9.33
C HIS A 43 -13.43 2.49 10.44
N GLU A 44 -13.30 1.72 11.52
CA GLU A 44 -12.47 2.05 12.68
C GLU A 44 -11.40 0.99 12.89
N ILE A 45 -10.15 1.43 13.09
CA ILE A 45 -8.99 0.56 13.27
C ILE A 45 -7.83 1.36 13.92
N PRO A 46 -6.88 0.74 14.64
CA PRO A 46 -5.68 1.44 15.10
C PRO A 46 -4.95 2.10 13.92
N ARG A 47 -4.54 3.36 14.10
CA ARG A 47 -3.93 4.15 13.03
C ARG A 47 -2.69 3.51 12.45
N ASP A 48 -1.80 3.01 13.30
CA ASP A 48 -0.54 2.40 12.86
C ASP A 48 -0.82 1.14 12.04
N PHE A 49 -1.88 0.39 12.39
CA PHE A 49 -2.30 -0.77 11.62
C PHE A 49 -2.89 -0.37 10.26
N ASN A 50 -3.69 0.69 10.18
CA ASN A 50 -4.14 1.24 8.88
C ASN A 50 -2.95 1.65 8.02
N GLY A 51 -1.96 2.34 8.60
CA GLY A 51 -0.75 2.75 7.89
C GLY A 51 0.05 1.54 7.37
N ALA A 52 0.30 0.55 8.22
CA ALA A 52 1.02 -0.67 7.85
C ALA A 52 0.29 -1.45 6.73
N LEU A 53 -1.04 -1.57 6.82
CA LEU A 53 -1.84 -2.22 5.77
C LEU A 53 -1.79 -1.42 4.45
N GLY A 54 -1.78 -0.09 4.52
CA GLY A 54 -1.57 0.77 3.36
C GLY A 54 -0.22 0.52 2.67
N ILE A 55 0.87 0.41 3.44
CA ILE A 55 2.21 0.06 2.91
C ILE A 55 2.19 -1.33 2.27
N PHE A 56 1.56 -2.31 2.92
CA PHE A 56 1.45 -3.66 2.40
C PHE A 56 0.70 -3.70 1.06
N LEU A 57 -0.46 -3.03 0.97
CA LEU A 57 -1.25 -2.96 -0.26
C LEU A 57 -0.49 -2.26 -1.39
N LYS A 58 0.25 -1.18 -1.08
CA LYS A 58 1.11 -0.51 -2.05
C LYS A 58 2.26 -1.41 -2.52
N ALA A 59 2.90 -2.14 -1.60
CA ALA A 59 3.93 -3.11 -1.95
C ALA A 59 3.40 -4.19 -2.90
N LEU A 60 2.19 -4.70 -2.65
CA LEU A 60 1.56 -5.67 -3.53
C LEU A 60 1.31 -5.08 -4.91
N TRP A 61 0.73 -3.89 -5.00
CA TRP A 61 0.46 -3.23 -6.28
C TRP A 61 1.74 -2.98 -7.08
N ASP A 62 2.75 -2.38 -6.44
CA ASP A 62 4.04 -2.06 -7.06
C ASP A 62 4.76 -3.35 -7.51
N THR A 63 4.69 -4.42 -6.72
CA THR A 63 5.35 -5.69 -7.08
C THR A 63 4.60 -6.50 -8.12
N THR A 64 3.26 -6.46 -8.17
CA THR A 64 2.48 -7.10 -9.25
C THR A 64 2.84 -6.46 -10.60
N MET A 65 2.85 -5.13 -10.69
CA MET A 65 3.24 -4.43 -11.91
C MET A 65 4.68 -4.74 -12.35
N LEU A 66 5.62 -4.91 -11.40
CA LEU A 66 7.00 -5.30 -11.72
C LEU A 66 7.14 -6.74 -12.24
N LEU A 67 6.25 -7.65 -11.82
CA LEU A 67 6.20 -9.00 -12.37
C LEU A 67 5.68 -8.98 -13.81
N ASP A 68 4.67 -8.14 -14.10
CA ASP A 68 4.13 -7.99 -15.46
C ASP A 68 5.15 -7.34 -16.43
N VAL A 69 5.93 -6.35 -15.98
CA VAL A 69 7.00 -5.73 -16.79
C VAL A 69 8.15 -6.71 -17.08
N SER A 70 8.35 -7.71 -16.23
CA SER A 70 9.35 -8.76 -16.47
C SER A 70 8.91 -9.74 -17.56
N ASP A 71 7.61 -9.82 -17.86
CA ASP A 71 7.03 -10.64 -18.93
C ASP A 71 6.80 -9.84 -20.23
N GLU A 72 6.57 -8.52 -20.16
CA GLU A 72 6.37 -7.66 -21.34
C GLU A 72 7.63 -7.40 -22.20
N ARG A 73 8.82 -7.85 -21.77
CA ARG A 73 9.98 -7.94 -22.67
C ARG A 73 9.83 -9.01 -23.75
N ALA A 74 8.78 -9.83 -23.70
CA ALA A 74 8.48 -10.85 -24.71
C ALA A 74 7.36 -10.45 -25.71
N MET A 75 6.69 -9.28 -25.57
CA MET A 75 5.52 -8.94 -26.41
C MET A 75 5.54 -7.56 -27.11
N LEU A 76 6.60 -6.77 -27.00
CA LEU A 76 6.80 -5.59 -27.85
C LEU A 76 7.95 -5.82 -28.83
N GLY A 77 7.80 -6.82 -29.69
CA GLY A 77 8.67 -7.08 -30.84
C GLY A 77 8.84 -5.84 -31.71
N LEU A 78 9.79 -4.99 -31.32
CA LEU A 78 10.38 -3.96 -32.16
C LEU A 78 11.31 -4.68 -33.14
N SER A 79 10.71 -5.04 -34.27
CA SER A 79 11.36 -5.30 -35.56
C SER A 79 10.59 -4.54 -36.62
#